data_AF-A0A5N6VQC2-F1
#
_entry.id   AF-A0A5N6VQC2-F1
#
_cell.length_a   1.000
_cell.length_b   1.000
_cell.length_c   1.000
_cell.angle_alpha   90.00
_cell.angle_beta   90.00
_cell.angle_gamma   90.00
#
_symmetry.space_group_name_H-M   'P 1'
#
loop_
_entity.id
_entity.type
_entity.pdbx_description
1 polymer ?
#
loop_
_entity_poly.entity_id
_entity_poly.type
_entity_poly.pdbx_seq_one_letter_code
_entity_poly.pdbx_strand_id
1 'polypeptide(L)' 'MKLFCLFTSAALASLAMGKPLRDVILSADSSCQVQGGDEAANLACRVTCINQGPGWTGGYCDDKQICHCTFGDAV' A
#
# COMPACT_ATOMS: atom_id res chain seq x y z
N MET A 1 -25.68 -27.94 42.89
CA MET A 1 -25.86 -26.54 42.44
C MET A 1 -24.50 -25.88 42.31
N LYS A 2 -24.33 -25.03 41.28
CA LYS A 2 -23.16 -24.19 40.91
C LYS A 2 -22.06 -24.99 40.17
N LEU A 3 -22.01 -25.08 38.83
CA LEU A 3 -22.15 -24.07 37.77
C LEU A 3 -21.28 -22.84 38.02
N PHE A 4 -19.99 -22.92 37.73
CA PHE A 4 -19.15 -21.74 37.48
C PHE A 4 -18.20 -21.99 36.32
N CYS A 5 -18.61 -21.41 35.19
CA CYS A 5 -17.79 -20.68 34.24
C CYS A 5 -16.58 -21.41 33.64
N LEU A 6 -16.87 -22.09 32.53
CA LEU A 6 -15.98 -22.26 31.39
C LEU A 6 -15.39 -20.88 31.03
N PHE A 7 -14.20 -20.57 31.55
CA PHE A 7 -13.46 -19.37 31.20
C PHE A 7 -12.86 -19.53 29.80
N THR A 8 -13.65 -19.09 28.82
CA THR A 8 -13.22 -18.17 27.75
C THR A 8 -11.71 -18.06 27.53
N SER A 9 -11.23 -18.70 26.48
CA SER A 9 -10.14 -18.16 25.65
C SER A 9 -10.32 -18.67 24.23
N ALA A 10 -11.37 -18.17 23.57
CA ALA A 10 -11.34 -18.04 22.13
C ALA A 10 -10.28 -16.98 21.83
N ALA A 11 -9.02 -17.41 21.75
CA ALA A 11 -7.96 -16.63 21.16
C ALA A 11 -8.35 -16.44 19.69
N LEU A 12 -9.04 -15.33 19.42
CA LEU A 12 -9.28 -14.81 18.09
C LEU A 12 -7.91 -14.50 17.51
N ALA A 13 -7.33 -15.51 16.85
CA ALA A 13 -6.18 -15.33 16.00
C ALA A 13 -6.55 -14.22 15.01
N SER A 14 -6.00 -13.03 15.21
CA SER A 14 -6.05 -11.96 14.23
C SER A 14 -5.30 -12.45 13.01
N LEU A 15 -6.02 -13.11 12.10
CA LEU A 15 -5.55 -13.38 10.76
C LEU A 15 -5.44 -12.02 10.08
N ALA A 16 -4.30 -11.36 10.27
CA ALA A 16 -3.91 -10.22 9.48
C ALA A 16 -3.74 -10.73 8.04
N MET A 17 -4.83 -10.76 7.28
CA MET A 17 -4.78 -10.99 5.85
C MET A 17 -4.08 -9.78 5.24
N GLY A 18 -2.77 -9.92 5.02
CA GLY A 18 -2.01 -8.95 4.24
C GLY A 18 -2.62 -8.90 2.84
N LYS A 19 -3.17 -7.74 2.47
CA LYS A 19 -3.62 -7.53 1.10
C LYS A 19 -2.38 -7.59 0.20
N PRO A 20 -2.42 -8.36 -0.90
CA PRO A 20 -1.32 -8.35 -1.84
C PRO A 20 -1.11 -6.91 -2.33
N LEU A 21 0.13 -6.45 -2.35
CA LEU A 21 0.52 -5.09 -2.73
C LEU A 21 -0.10 -4.65 -4.08
N ARG A 22 -0.34 -5.62 -4.96
CA ARG A 22 -0.97 -5.42 -6.27
C ARG A 22 -2.42 -4.92 -6.14
N ASP A 23 -3.21 -5.49 -5.23
CA ASP A 23 -4.59 -5.06 -5.00
C ASP A 23 -4.63 -3.67 -4.38
N VAL A 24 -3.65 -3.33 -3.54
CA VAL A 24 -3.52 -1.99 -2.96
C VAL A 24 -3.20 -0.96 -4.04
N ILE A 25 -2.31 -1.28 -4.98
CA ILE A 25 -1.97 -0.41 -6.13
C ILE A 25 -3.17 -0.24 -7.07
N LEU A 26 -3.94 -1.31 -7.33
CA LEU A 26 -5.10 -1.28 -8.22
C LEU A 26 -6.34 -0.57 -7.63
N SER A 27 -6.44 -0.47 -6.31
CA SER A 27 -7.58 0.14 -5.60
C SER A 27 -7.37 1.60 -5.21
N ALA A 28 -6.17 2.15 -5.44
CA ALA A 28 -5.88 3.53 -5.13
C ALA A 28 -6.26 4.44 -6.31
N ASP A 29 -7.27 5.31 -6.10
CA ASP A 29 -7.67 6.37 -7.05
C ASP A 29 -6.53 7.36 -7.36
N SER A 30 -5.52 7.42 -6.49
CA SER A 30 -4.27 8.16 -6.69
C SER A 30 -3.10 7.33 -6.19
N SER A 31 -1.95 7.40 -6.88
CA SER A 31 -0.78 6.56 -6.57
C SER A 31 -0.18 6.78 -5.17
N CYS A 32 -0.65 7.78 -4.41
CA CYS A 32 -0.14 8.10 -3.08
C CYS A 32 -1.10 7.74 -1.93
N GLN A 33 -2.39 7.51 -2.20
CA GLN A 33 -3.36 7.13 -1.17
C GLN A 33 -3.49 5.61 -1.04
N VAL A 34 -2.41 4.96 -0.63
CA VAL A 34 -2.34 3.48 -0.49
C VAL A 34 -2.25 3.05 0.97
N GLN A 35 -2.90 1.93 1.30
CA GLN A 35 -2.75 1.26 2.60
C GLN A 35 -1.31 0.74 2.72
N GLY A 36 -0.55 1.23 3.69
CA GLY A 36 0.86 0.85 3.88
C GLY A 36 1.81 2.01 4.20
N GLY A 37 1.31 3.26 4.18
CA GLY A 37 2.09 4.45 4.54
C GLY A 37 2.94 4.99 3.38
N ASP A 38 3.78 5.98 3.70
CA ASP A 38 4.49 6.80 2.71
C ASP A 38 5.46 6.00 1.83
N GLU A 39 6.06 4.92 2.35
CA GLU A 39 6.95 4.05 1.57
C GLU A 39 6.17 3.28 0.49
N ALA A 40 5.01 2.73 0.85
CA ALA A 40 4.13 2.03 -0.08
C ALA A 40 3.56 3.00 -1.13
N ALA A 41 3.22 4.22 -0.72
CA ALA A 41 2.79 5.32 -1.59
C ALA A 41 3.86 5.69 -2.62
N ASN A 42 5.08 5.94 -2.16
CA ASN A 42 6.20 6.24 -3.04
C ASN A 42 6.48 5.09 -4.03
N LEU A 43 6.41 3.83 -3.58
CA LEU A 43 6.60 2.68 -4.46
C LEU A 43 5.48 2.56 -5.51
N ALA A 44 4.22 2.73 -5.11
CA ALA A 44 3.09 2.71 -6.02
C ALA A 44 3.21 3.82 -7.07
N CYS A 45 3.49 5.06 -6.64
CA CYS A 45 3.77 6.19 -7.53
C CYS A 45 4.92 5.90 -8.50
N ARG A 46 6.06 5.42 -8.01
CA ARG A 46 7.21 5.06 -8.85
C ARG A 46 6.84 4.04 -9.93
N VAL A 47 6.15 2.96 -9.56
CA VAL A 47 5.74 1.91 -10.50
C VAL A 47 4.73 2.43 -11.52
N THR A 48 3.73 3.21 -11.09
CA THR A 48 2.76 3.85 -12.00
C THR A 48 3.48 4.72 -13.03
N CYS A 49 4.45 5.53 -12.61
CA CYS A 49 5.20 6.39 -13.53
C CYS A 49 6.04 5.59 -14.53
N ILE A 50 6.78 4.58 -14.08
CA ILE A 50 7.58 3.71 -14.97
C ILE A 50 6.70 3.00 -16.01
N ASN A 51 5.49 2.59 -15.62
CA ASN A 51 4.55 1.91 -16.52
C ASN A 51 3.93 2.83 -17.59
N GLN A 52 4.11 4.16 -17.51
CA GLN A 52 3.69 5.07 -18.58
C GLN A 52 4.51 4.89 -19.86
N GLY A 53 5.73 4.34 -19.77
CA GLY A 53 6.55 3.98 -20.92
C GLY A 53 7.96 4.58 -20.90
N PRO A 54 8.66 4.54 -22.05
CA PRO A 54 10.04 4.99 -22.16
C PRO A 54 10.23 6.46 -21.75
N GLY A 55 11.34 6.75 -21.06
CA GLY A 55 11.69 8.08 -20.58
C GLY A 55 11.20 8.40 -19.16
N TRP A 56 10.21 7.66 -18.65
CA TRP A 56 9.81 7.76 -17.24
C TRP A 56 10.73 6.91 -16.36
N THR A 57 11.43 7.54 -15.42
CA THR A 57 12.47 6.89 -14.59
C THR A 57 12.00 6.55 -13.19
N GLY A 58 10.86 7.11 -12.77
CA GLY A 58 10.29 6.89 -11.44
C GLY A 58 9.27 7.95 -11.06
N GLY A 59 9.07 8.10 -9.75
CA GLY A 59 8.20 9.12 -9.17
C GLY A 59 8.20 9.05 -7.65
N TYR A 60 7.70 10.11 -7.02
CA TYR A 60 7.57 10.23 -5.57
C TYR A 60 6.27 10.94 -5.19
N CYS A 61 5.79 10.71 -3.97
CA CYS A 61 4.64 11.38 -3.38
C CYS A 61 5.11 12.61 -2.59
N ASP A 62 4.43 13.75 -2.78
CA ASP A 62 4.61 14.91 -1.91
C ASP A 62 3.72 14.84 -0.65
N ASP A 63 3.89 15.82 0.25
CA ASP A 63 3.11 15.93 1.48
C ASP A 63 1.60 16.14 1.24
N LYS A 64 1.21 16.53 0.02
CA LYS A 64 -0.18 16.69 -0.40
C LYS A 64 -0.74 15.43 -1.05
N GLN A 65 -0.01 14.32 -0.99
CA GLN A 65 -0.38 13.03 -1.57
C GLN A 65 -0.56 13.12 -3.10
N ILE A 66 0.23 13.96 -3.75
CA ILE A 66 0.31 14.07 -5.21
C ILE A 66 1.54 13.29 -5.69
N CYS A 67 1.35 12.43 -6.70
CA CYS A 67 2.43 11.68 -7.32
C CYS A 67 3.13 12.54 -8.39
N HIS A 68 4.43 12.77 -8.20
CA HIS A 68 5.30 13.49 -9.13
C HIS A 68 6.17 12.50 -9.88
N CYS A 69 5.92 12.34 -11.17
CA CYS A 69 6.73 11.46 -12.01
C CYS A 69 8.02 12.14 -12.46
N THR A 70 9.12 11.39 -12.48
CA THR A 70 10.41 11.85 -12.99
C THR A 70 10.64 11.37 -14.42
N PHE A 71 11.08 12.28 -15.28
CA PHE A 71 11.40 12.01 -16.68
C PHE A 71 12.88 12.27 -16.93
N GLY A 72 13.57 11.37 -17.62
CA GLY A 72 14.98 11.50 -17.94
C GLY A 72 15.57 10.22 -18.52
N ASP A 73 16.87 10.25 -18.79
CA ASP A 73 17.59 9.05 -19.19
C ASP A 73 17.62 8.09 -18.00
N ALA A 74 17.16 6.85 -18.21
CA ALA A 74 17.31 5.79 -17.23
C ALA A 74 18.82 5.57 -17.00
N VAL A 75 19.30 5.98 -15.82
CA VAL A 75 20.71 5.86 -15.42
C VAL A 75 21.12 4.40 -15.30
#